data_AF-A0A529ZJ90-F1
#
_entry.id   AF-A0A529ZJ90-F1
#
_cell.length_a   1.000
_cell.length_b   1.000
_cell.length_c   1.000
_cell.angle_alpha   90.00
_cell.angle_beta   90.00
_cell.angle_gamma   90.00
#
_symmetry.space_group_name_H-M   'P 1'
#
loop_
_entity.id
_entity.type
_entity.pdbx_description
1 polymer ?
#
loop_
_entity_poly.entity_id
_entity_poly.type
_entity_poly.pdbx_seq_one_letter_code
_entity_poly.pdbx_strand_id
1 'polypeptide(L)'
;MAITPLDIANMALAVLDEAPIDALDQDVKAARLLNLHLDLTREGELAKHAWVFAILSAQVAGADAGSGDCTLNYVYELPADCIRPLPLTANGDPD
;
A
#
# COMPACT_ATOMS: atom_id res chain seq x y z
N MET A 1 9.70 -6.06 19.10
CA MET A 1 8.37 -5.43 19.26
C MET A 1 7.96 -4.88 17.92
N ALA A 2 6.80 -5.29 17.39
CA ALA A 2 6.25 -4.68 16.18
C ALA A 2 5.69 -3.30 16.55
N ILE A 3 6.06 -2.27 15.80
CA ILE A 3 5.46 -0.95 15.92
C ILE A 3 3.99 -1.08 15.49
N THR A 4 3.08 -0.60 16.32
CA THR A 4 1.65 -0.64 16.03
C THR A 4 1.20 0.65 15.33
N PRO A 5 0.07 0.62 14.59
CA PRO A 5 -0.56 1.82 14.04
C PRO A 5 -0.80 2.91 15.09
N LEU A 6 -1.12 2.51 16.33
CA LEU A 6 -1.33 3.42 17.46
C LEU A 6 -0.03 4.14 17.86
N ASP A 7 1.11 3.43 17.86
CA ASP A 7 2.41 4.04 18.16
C ASP A 7 2.76 5.12 17.12
N ILE A 8 2.51 4.86 15.83
CA ILE A 8 2.73 5.82 14.75
C ILE A 8 1.83 7.04 14.90
N ALA A 9 0.55 6.82 15.20
CA ALA A 9 -0.42 7.87 15.44
C ALA A 9 -0.01 8.78 16.62
N ASN A 10 0.41 8.20 17.74
CA ASN A 10 0.86 8.95 18.92
C ASN A 10 2.18 9.68 18.66
N MET A 11 3.10 9.11 17.88
CA MET A 11 4.30 9.84 17.43
C MET A 11 3.95 11.06 16.57
N ALA A 12 2.96 10.94 15.67
CA ALA A 12 2.50 12.07 14.85
C ALA A 12 1.83 13.15 15.71
N LEU A 13 1.01 12.76 16.70
CA LEU A 13 0.38 13.70 17.64
C LEU A 13 1.40 14.44 18.50
N ALA A 14 2.46 13.76 18.95
CA ALA A 14 3.54 14.38 19.70
C ALA A 14 4.28 15.47 18.88
N VAL A 15 4.41 15.29 17.55
CA VAL A 15 4.98 16.32 16.66
C VAL A 15 4.06 17.54 16.54
N LEU A 16 2.75 17.34 16.67
CA LEU A 16 1.73 18.39 16.58
C LEU A 16 1.40 19.02 17.96
N ASP A 17 2.05 18.58 19.04
CA ASP A 17 1.77 18.99 20.43
C ASP A 17 0.32 18.72 20.87
N GLU A 18 -0.26 17.62 20.35
CA GLU A 18 -1.61 17.15 20.68
C GLU A 18 -1.58 16.03 21.73
N ALA A 19 -2.67 15.89 22.48
CA ALA A 19 -2.79 14.84 23.49
C ALA A 19 -2.74 13.44 22.85
N PRO A 20 -2.05 12.47 23.48
CA PRO A 20 -2.02 11.10 22.98
C PRO A 20 -3.41 10.46 23.03
N ILE A 21 -3.65 9.51 22.15
CA ILE A 21 -4.87 8.71 22.07
C ILE A 21 -4.59 7.28 22.53
N ASP A 22 -5.60 6.65 23.12
CA ASP A 22 -5.52 5.26 23.57
C ASP A 22 -5.98 4.28 22.47
N ALA A 23 -6.76 4.75 21.50
CA ALA A 23 -7.24 3.96 20.37
C ALA A 23 -7.56 4.81 19.13
N LEU A 24 -7.44 4.20 17.94
CA LEU A 24 -7.75 4.86 16.66
C LEU A 24 -9.26 5.00 16.39
N ASP A 25 -10.09 4.23 17.10
CA ASP A 25 -11.55 4.28 17.04
C ASP A 25 -12.18 5.18 18.13
N GLN A 26 -11.35 5.81 18.96
CA GLN A 26 -11.78 6.73 19.99
C GLN A 26 -12.57 7.90 19.37
N ASP A 27 -13.65 8.34 20.02
CA ASP A 27 -14.48 9.46 19.55
C ASP A 27 -13.83 10.82 19.84
N VAL A 28 -12.66 11.03 19.26
CA VAL A 28 -11.91 12.27 19.28
C VAL A 28 -11.60 12.64 17.83
N LYS A 29 -11.66 13.94 17.53
CA LYS A 29 -11.40 14.46 16.17
C LYS A 29 -10.04 14.00 15.63
N ALA A 30 -9.01 14.01 16.46
CA ALA A 30 -7.65 13.57 16.13
C ALA A 30 -7.62 12.10 15.70
N ALA A 31 -8.20 11.19 16.50
CA ALA A 31 -8.27 9.76 16.18
C ALA A 31 -9.01 9.50 14.86
N ARG A 32 -10.15 10.17 14.63
CA ARG A 32 -10.91 10.04 13.37
C ARG A 32 -10.12 10.49 12.15
N LEU A 33 -9.38 11.60 12.25
CA LEU A 33 -8.53 12.08 11.15
C LEU A 33 -7.37 11.12 10.89
N LEU A 34 -6.72 10.63 11.95
CA LEU A 34 -5.64 9.66 11.84
C LEU A 34 -6.14 8.36 11.19
N ASN A 35 -7.28 7.83 11.63
CA ASN A 35 -7.87 6.63 11.05
C ASN A 35 -8.21 6.79 9.56
N LEU A 36 -8.61 7.99 9.12
CA LEU A 36 -8.90 8.28 7.72
C LEU A 36 -7.63 8.37 6.86
N HIS A 37 -6.54 8.91 7.39
CA HIS A 37 -5.35 9.26 6.62
C HIS A 37 -4.18 8.27 6.75
N LEU A 38 -4.14 7.47 7.82
CA LEU A 38 -3.00 6.60 8.11
C LEU A 38 -2.77 5.58 6.99
N ASP A 39 -3.81 4.84 6.61
CA ASP A 39 -3.70 3.80 5.58
C ASP A 39 -3.41 4.40 4.21
N LEU A 40 -4.11 5.48 3.84
CA LEU A 40 -3.88 6.18 2.57
C LEU A 40 -2.45 6.71 2.44
N THR A 41 -1.90 7.25 3.53
CA THR A 41 -0.52 7.78 3.53
C THR A 41 0.48 6.63 3.45
N ARG A 42 0.25 5.54 4.17
CA ARG A 42 1.08 4.34 4.12
C ARG A 42 1.13 3.75 2.71
N GLU A 43 -0.03 3.55 2.09
CA GLU A 43 -0.11 3.05 0.71
C GLU A 43 0.53 4.03 -0.27
N GLY A 44 0.33 5.34 -0.09
CA GLY A 44 0.97 6.38 -0.90
C GLY A 44 2.50 6.34 -0.83
N GLU A 45 3.08 6.19 0.36
CA GLU A 45 4.53 6.08 0.52
C GLU A 45 5.09 4.78 -0.07
N LEU A 46 4.37 3.66 0.10
CA LEU A 46 4.72 2.39 -0.52
C LEU A 46 4.63 2.46 -2.06
N ALA A 47 3.69 3.21 -2.60
CA ALA A 47 3.51 3.38 -4.04
C ALA A 47 4.53 4.35 -4.68
N LYS A 48 5.14 5.27 -3.92
CA LYS A 48 6.08 6.26 -4.47
C LYS A 48 7.42 5.65 -4.86
N HIS A 49 7.97 4.78 -4.02
CA HIS A 49 9.32 4.24 -4.19
C HIS A 49 9.31 2.71 -4.27
N ALA A 50 10.30 2.14 -4.95
CA ALA A 50 10.52 0.69 -4.98
C ALA A 50 11.27 0.28 -3.70
N TRP A 51 10.54 0.09 -2.62
CA TRP A 51 11.11 -0.30 -1.33
C TRP A 51 11.44 -1.79 -1.34
N VAL A 52 12.72 -2.17 -1.26
CA VAL A 52 13.19 -3.57 -1.33
C VAL A 52 12.40 -4.53 -0.42
N PHE A 53 11.99 -4.10 0.77
CA PHE A 53 11.22 -4.92 1.72
C PHE A 53 9.74 -5.14 1.32
N ALA A 54 9.21 -4.33 0.40
CA ALA A 54 7.83 -4.35 -0.06
C ALA A 54 7.70 -4.83 -1.52
N ILE A 55 8.79 -5.33 -2.11
CA ILE A 55 8.79 -5.94 -3.44
C ILE A 55 8.54 -7.44 -3.28
N LEU A 56 7.48 -7.93 -3.91
CA LEU A 56 7.15 -9.34 -3.96
C LEU A 56 6.96 -9.78 -5.42
N SER A 57 7.57 -10.90 -5.79
CA SER A 57 7.32 -11.55 -7.07
C SER A 57 6.16 -12.55 -6.91
N ALA A 58 5.10 -12.37 -7.69
CA ALA A 58 3.98 -13.30 -7.75
C ALA A 58 3.79 -13.80 -9.19
N GLN A 59 3.55 -15.10 -9.35
CA GLN A 59 3.17 -15.67 -10.64
C GLN A 59 1.66 -15.55 -10.82
N VAL A 60 1.23 -14.88 -11.89
CA VAL A 60 -0.19 -14.71 -12.23
C VAL A 60 -0.50 -15.53 -13.47
N ALA A 61 -1.53 -16.37 -13.39
CA ALA A 61 -2.03 -17.09 -14.56
C ALA A 61 -2.71 -16.11 -15.52
N GLY A 62 -2.26 -16.07 -16.77
CA GLY A 62 -2.91 -15.27 -17.80
C GLY A 62 -4.25 -15.89 -18.20
N ALA A 63 -5.28 -15.05 -18.29
CA ALA A 63 -6.55 -15.40 -18.92
C ALA A 63 -6.52 -14.97 -20.40
N ASP A 64 -7.06 -15.81 -21.27
CA ASP A 64 -7.29 -15.43 -22.67
C ASP A 64 -8.39 -14.37 -22.69
N ALA A 65 -8.09 -13.20 -23.26
CA ALA A 65 -9.02 -12.08 -23.30
C ALA A 65 -10.18 -12.31 -24.27
N GLY A 66 -10.06 -13.31 -25.16
CA GLY A 66 -10.91 -13.46 -26.33
C GLY A 66 -10.68 -12.31 -27.31
N SER A 67 -10.78 -12.56 -28.61
CA SER A 67 -10.56 -11.52 -29.62
C SER A 67 -11.71 -10.51 -29.64
N GLY A 68 -11.75 -9.60 -28.66
CA GLY A 68 -12.73 -8.53 -28.55
C GLY A 68 -12.02 -7.23 -28.18
N ASP A 69 -11.70 -6.43 -29.21
CA ASP A 69 -11.30 -5.01 -29.17
C ASP A 69 -10.02 -4.60 -28.39
N CYS A 70 -9.40 -5.48 -27.62
CA CYS A 70 -8.10 -5.21 -26.98
C CYS A 70 -6.94 -5.62 -27.89
N THR A 71 -5.89 -4.80 -27.99
CA THR A 71 -4.67 -5.08 -28.79
C THR A 71 -3.81 -6.22 -28.25
N LEU A 72 -4.12 -6.76 -27.07
CA LEU A 72 -3.38 -7.82 -26.39
C LEU A 72 -4.28 -9.04 -26.17
N ASN A 73 -3.75 -10.24 -26.45
CA ASN A 73 -4.51 -11.51 -26.37
C ASN A 73 -4.61 -12.09 -24.95
N TYR A 74 -3.78 -11.60 -24.02
CA TYR A 74 -3.72 -12.10 -22.65
C TYR A 74 -4.01 -10.97 -21.67
N VAL A 75 -4.83 -11.26 -20.67
CA VAL A 75 -5.14 -10.39 -19.54
C VAL A 75 -4.61 -11.06 -18.28
N TYR A 76 -4.03 -10.26 -17.38
CA TYR A 76 -3.52 -10.70 -16.10
C TYR A 76 -4.26 -9.94 -15.01
N GLU A 77 -4.92 -10.68 -14.11
CA GLU A 77 -5.60 -10.08 -12.96
C GLU A 77 -4.57 -9.58 -11.95
N LEU A 78 -4.75 -8.35 -11.48
CA LEU A 78 -3.87 -7.77 -10.48
C LEU A 78 -4.15 -8.45 -9.12
N PRO A 79 -3.12 -8.95 -8.41
CA PRO A 79 -3.29 -9.48 -7.07
C PRO A 79 -3.88 -8.41 -6.12
N ALA A 80 -4.76 -8.83 -5.20
CA ALA A 80 -5.47 -7.92 -4.29
C ALA A 80 -4.54 -7.16 -3.32
N ASP A 81 -3.33 -7.68 -3.09
CA ASP A 81 -2.28 -7.10 -2.26
C ASP A 81 -1.29 -6.21 -3.05
N CYS A 82 -1.44 -6.13 -4.38
CA CYS A 82 -0.53 -5.36 -5.22
C CYS A 82 -0.92 -3.89 -5.28
N ILE A 83 -0.13 -3.03 -4.64
CA ILE A 83 -0.34 -1.57 -4.66
C ILE A 83 0.05 -0.97 -6.03
N ARG A 84 1.14 -1.45 -6.63
CA ARG A 84 1.65 -0.95 -7.92
C ARG A 84 2.50 -2.01 -8.62
N PRO A 85 2.25 -2.33 -9.90
CA PRO A 85 3.16 -3.15 -10.68
C PRO A 85 4.47 -2.40 -10.92
N LEU A 86 5.60 -3.06 -10.74
CA LEU A 86 6.90 -2.49 -11.07
C LEU A 86 7.20 -2.68 -12.56
N PRO A 87 7.90 -1.71 -13.20
CA PRO A 87 8.33 -1.88 -14.57
C PRO A 87 9.22 -3.13 -14.68
N LEU A 88 9.05 -3.87 -15.77
CA LEU A 88 9.92 -5.00 -16.08
C LEU A 88 11.37 -4.49 -16.15
N THR A 89 12.24 -5.05 -15.32
CA THR A 89 13.69 -4.93 -15.55
C THR A 89 13.98 -5.58 -16.90
N ALA A 90 14.96 -5.05 -17.65
CA ALA A 90 15.22 -5.47 -19.03
C ALA A 90 15.48 -6.99 -19.19
N ASN A 91 15.77 -7.70 -18.09
CA ASN A 91 16.14 -9.10 -18.06
C ASN A 91 15.14 -10.00 -17.28
N GLY A 92 14.07 -9.44 -16.69
CA GLY A 92 13.10 -10.22 -15.91
C GLY A 92 13.61 -10.72 -14.55
N ASP A 93 14.78 -10.27 -14.11
CA ASP A 93 15.36 -10.56 -12.79
C ASP A 93 15.21 -9.32 -11.88
N PRO A 94 14.90 -9.47 -10.58
CA PRO A 94 14.84 -8.35 -9.65
C PRO A 94 16.26 -7.83 -9.39
N ASP A 95 16.53 -6.55 -9.72
CA ASP A 95 17.74 -5.82 -9.30
C ASP A 95 17.69 -5.48 -7.80
#